data_AF-A0A7W1AB14-F1
#
_entry.id   AF-A0A7W1AB14-F1
#
_cell.length_a   1.000
_cell.length_b   1.000
_cell.length_c   1.000
_cell.angle_alpha   90.00
_cell.angle_beta   90.00
_cell.angle_gamma   90.00
#
_symmetry.space_group_name_H-M   'P 1'
#
loop_
_entity.id
_entity.type
_entity.pdbx_description
1 polymer ?
#
loop_
_entity_poly.entity_id
_entity_poly.type
_entity_poly.pdbx_seq_one_letter_code
_entity_poly.pdbx_strand_id
1 'polypeptide(L)'
;MTPEPGIGPTPSQTVGPFFHDALLDGDRSELVSPDHPEAVRIEGTVYDGAGEPVSDAMVEIWQANGAGRYNDHADNREDLPLDEGFSGFGRSGTDAGGRFSFVTVMPGPVPLPDGGMQAPHIMVSVFARGLLKRVVTRIYFPDEEEANAADPVLSSIEDPKPRETLIARVEGDALRFDIHLQGENQTAFFEL
;
A
#
# COMPACT_ATOMS: atom_id res chain seq x y z
N MET A 1 13.16 8.17 -42.24
CA MET A 1 12.66 6.93 -41.62
C MET A 1 11.90 7.37 -40.39
N THR A 2 10.57 7.42 -40.45
CA THR A 2 9.72 7.72 -39.30
C THR A 2 9.86 6.54 -38.33
N PRO A 3 10.12 6.75 -37.02
CA PRO A 3 10.13 5.64 -36.08
C PRO A 3 8.76 4.95 -36.13
N GLU A 4 8.74 3.62 -36.20
CA GLU A 4 7.50 2.88 -36.04
C GLU A 4 6.90 3.24 -34.67
N PRO A 5 5.58 3.52 -34.58
CA PRO A 5 4.96 3.75 -33.30
C PRO A 5 5.16 2.49 -32.46
N GLY A 6 5.98 2.62 -31.40
CA GLY A 6 6.22 1.54 -30.46
C GLY A 6 4.88 1.02 -29.94
N ILE A 7 4.78 -0.30 -29.76
CA ILE A 7 3.59 -0.92 -29.18
C ILE A 7 3.41 -0.32 -27.78
N GLY A 8 2.35 0.47 -27.60
CA GLY A 8 2.01 1.06 -26.31
C GLY A 8 1.66 0.00 -25.26
N PRO A 9 1.59 0.37 -23.97
CA PRO A 9 1.20 -0.57 -22.93
C PRO A 9 -0.22 -1.11 -23.21
N THR A 10 -0.45 -2.38 -22.85
CA THR A 10 -1.78 -2.99 -22.92
C THR A 10 -2.75 -2.15 -22.08
N PRO A 11 -3.92 -1.75 -22.62
CA PRO A 11 -4.86 -0.93 -21.88
C PRO A 11 -5.39 -1.68 -20.66
N SER A 12 -5.36 -1.02 -19.49
CA SER A 12 -5.94 -1.55 -18.26
C SER A 12 -7.44 -1.79 -18.42
N GLN A 13 -7.95 -2.81 -17.72
CA GLN A 13 -9.36 -3.09 -17.52
C GLN A 13 -9.61 -3.35 -16.04
N THR A 14 -10.86 -3.19 -15.60
CA THR A 14 -11.24 -3.56 -14.24
C THR A 14 -11.02 -5.05 -14.00
N VAL A 15 -10.65 -5.41 -12.77
CA VAL A 15 -10.56 -6.82 -12.34
C VAL A 15 -11.94 -7.49 -12.25
N GLY A 16 -13.03 -6.70 -12.25
CA GLY A 16 -14.39 -7.19 -12.10
C GLY A 16 -14.64 -7.74 -10.68
N PRO A 17 -15.81 -8.35 -10.42
CA PRO A 17 -16.16 -8.82 -9.07
C PRO A 17 -15.77 -10.28 -8.78
N PHE A 18 -15.23 -11.03 -9.75
CA PHE A 18 -15.07 -12.50 -9.65
C PHE A 18 -13.62 -12.99 -9.63
N PHE A 19 -12.68 -12.17 -9.14
CA PHE A 19 -11.26 -12.53 -9.08
C PHE A 19 -10.89 -13.40 -7.87
N HIS A 20 -11.77 -13.52 -6.88
CA HIS A 20 -11.51 -14.15 -5.59
C HIS A 20 -10.91 -15.56 -5.75
N ASP A 21 -11.53 -16.41 -6.57
CA ASP A 21 -11.07 -17.80 -6.78
C ASP A 21 -9.71 -17.91 -7.50
N ALA A 22 -9.27 -16.84 -8.18
CA ALA A 22 -8.05 -16.84 -8.99
C ALA A 22 -6.89 -16.08 -8.35
N LEU A 23 -7.16 -15.06 -7.54
CA LEU A 23 -6.15 -14.17 -6.98
C LEU A 23 -6.08 -14.19 -5.45
N LEU A 24 -7.08 -14.75 -4.78
CA LEU A 24 -7.17 -14.87 -3.32
C LEU A 24 -7.19 -16.36 -2.87
N ASP A 25 -6.66 -17.26 -3.69
CA ASP A 25 -6.53 -18.69 -3.42
C ASP A 25 -5.38 -18.98 -2.42
N GLY A 26 -5.43 -18.33 -1.25
CA GLY A 26 -4.44 -18.50 -0.20
C GLY A 26 -4.36 -17.26 0.70
N ASP A 27 -3.85 -17.46 1.91
CA ASP A 27 -3.58 -16.34 2.80
C ASP A 27 -2.26 -15.68 2.41
N ARG A 28 -2.36 -14.50 1.80
CA ARG A 28 -1.23 -13.62 1.47
C ARG A 28 -1.28 -12.33 2.28
N SER A 29 -2.13 -12.29 3.30
CA SER A 29 -2.27 -11.13 4.18
C SER A 29 -1.23 -11.14 5.31
N GLU A 30 -0.73 -12.33 5.66
CA GLU A 30 0.37 -12.52 6.62
C GLU A 30 1.72 -12.58 5.88
N LEU A 31 2.46 -11.46 5.86
CA LEU A 31 3.83 -11.40 5.34
C LEU A 31 4.84 -11.99 6.33
N VAL A 32 4.49 -11.94 7.61
CA VAL A 32 5.17 -12.64 8.71
C VAL A 32 4.11 -13.32 9.59
N SER A 33 4.54 -14.29 10.39
CA SER A 33 3.65 -14.90 11.38
C SER A 33 3.13 -13.86 12.38
N PRO A 34 1.88 -13.95 12.83
CA PRO A 34 1.35 -13.13 13.92
C PRO A 34 2.15 -13.22 15.23
N ASP A 35 2.88 -14.33 15.45
CA ASP A 35 3.75 -14.52 16.61
C ASP A 35 5.18 -13.95 16.40
N HIS A 36 5.46 -13.34 15.24
CA HIS A 36 6.75 -12.71 14.99
C HIS A 36 6.98 -11.55 15.98
N PRO A 37 8.17 -11.42 16.60
CA PRO A 37 8.41 -10.43 17.64
C PRO A 37 8.25 -8.97 17.19
N GLU A 38 8.39 -8.73 15.88
CA GLU A 38 8.21 -7.41 15.25
C GLU A 38 6.91 -7.33 14.43
N ALA A 39 5.97 -8.27 14.64
CA ALA A 39 4.70 -8.26 13.94
C ALA A 39 3.90 -6.99 14.26
N VAL A 40 3.41 -6.35 13.21
CA VAL A 40 2.48 -5.24 13.22
C VAL A 40 1.26 -5.62 12.39
N ARG A 41 0.09 -5.39 12.98
CA ARG A 41 -1.20 -5.64 12.34
C ARG A 41 -1.72 -4.34 11.74
N ILE A 42 -2.09 -4.39 10.46
CA ILE A 42 -2.73 -3.29 9.75
C ILE A 42 -4.13 -3.73 9.39
N GLU A 43 -5.14 -2.91 9.72
CA GLU A 43 -6.54 -3.18 9.40
C GLU A 43 -7.20 -1.95 8.80
N GLY A 44 -8.20 -2.17 7.96
CA GLY A 44 -8.91 -1.06 7.34
C GLY A 44 -10.22 -1.48 6.71
N THR A 45 -11.02 -0.50 6.32
CA THR A 45 -12.19 -0.70 5.47
C THR A 45 -12.06 0.12 4.19
N VAL A 46 -12.46 -0.48 3.07
CA VAL A 46 -12.59 0.24 1.79
C VAL A 46 -14.02 0.77 1.67
N TYR A 47 -14.16 2.06 1.38
CA TYR A 47 -15.44 2.76 1.22
C TYR A 47 -15.59 3.36 -0.18
N ASP A 48 -16.81 3.32 -0.73
CA ASP A 48 -17.16 3.99 -1.98
C ASP A 48 -17.52 5.48 -1.78
N GLY A 49 -17.94 6.15 -2.86
CA GLY A 49 -18.32 7.57 -2.83
C GLY A 49 -19.62 7.89 -2.07
N ALA A 50 -20.41 6.88 -1.72
CA ALA A 50 -21.57 7.01 -0.84
C ALA A 50 -21.22 6.75 0.64
N GLY A 51 -19.98 6.34 0.92
CA GLY A 51 -19.53 5.92 2.25
C GLY A 51 -19.92 4.48 2.59
N GLU A 52 -20.35 3.69 1.60
CA GLU A 52 -20.71 2.29 1.81
C GLU A 52 -19.48 1.37 1.69
N PRO A 53 -19.37 0.30 2.50
CA PRO A 53 -18.25 -0.63 2.42
C PRO A 53 -18.20 -1.39 1.09
N VAL A 54 -17.00 -1.49 0.51
CA VAL A 54 -16.73 -2.22 -0.74
C VAL A 54 -16.31 -3.65 -0.43
N SER A 55 -17.23 -4.60 -0.59
CA SER A 55 -17.04 -6.02 -0.25
C SER A 55 -16.41 -6.88 -1.36
N ASP A 56 -16.06 -6.27 -2.49
CA ASP A 56 -15.44 -6.92 -3.64
C ASP A 56 -14.15 -6.21 -4.08
N ALA A 57 -13.41 -5.67 -3.10
CA ALA A 57 -12.11 -5.06 -3.32
C ALA A 57 -10.98 -6.07 -3.03
N MET A 58 -9.85 -5.84 -3.68
CA MET A 58 -8.57 -6.48 -3.40
C MET A 58 -7.56 -5.39 -3.09
N VAL A 59 -6.91 -5.51 -1.94
CA VAL A 59 -5.84 -4.63 -1.50
C VAL A 59 -4.55 -5.42 -1.60
N GLU A 60 -3.56 -4.84 -2.26
CA GLU A 60 -2.20 -5.36 -2.31
C GLU A 60 -1.26 -4.39 -1.65
N ILE A 61 -0.28 -4.92 -0.91
CA ILE A 61 0.79 -4.13 -0.33
C ILE A 61 2.15 -4.56 -0.89
N TRP A 62 3.06 -3.60 -0.98
CA TRP A 62 4.47 -3.84 -1.28
C TRP A 62 5.35 -2.91 -0.45
N GLN A 63 6.38 -3.45 0.20
CA GLN A 63 7.22 -2.69 1.12
C GLN A 63 8.66 -3.21 1.20
N ALA A 64 9.53 -2.36 1.72
CA ALA A 64 10.85 -2.75 2.19
C ALA A 64 10.77 -3.50 3.53
N ASN A 65 11.86 -4.15 3.92
CA ASN A 65 11.98 -4.72 5.26
C ASN A 65 12.34 -3.67 6.31
N GLY A 66 12.55 -4.09 7.57
CA GLY A 66 12.92 -3.19 8.68
C GLY A 66 14.24 -2.41 8.47
N ALA A 67 15.13 -2.91 7.60
CA ALA A 67 16.36 -2.20 7.21
C ALA A 67 16.17 -1.24 6.02
N GLY A 68 14.94 -1.12 5.49
CA GLY A 68 14.65 -0.27 4.33
C GLY A 68 15.11 -0.87 3.00
N ARG A 69 15.37 -2.18 2.93
CA ARG A 69 15.73 -2.91 1.71
C ARG A 69 14.52 -3.65 1.12
N TYR A 70 14.27 -3.47 -0.17
CA TYR A 70 13.27 -4.26 -0.89
C TYR A 70 13.86 -5.62 -1.28
N ASN A 71 13.03 -6.67 -1.18
CA ASN A 71 13.34 -7.98 -1.76
C ASN A 71 12.99 -7.98 -3.25
N ASP A 72 13.69 -7.13 -4.01
CA ASP A 72 13.49 -6.94 -5.45
C ASP A 72 14.84 -6.81 -6.15
N HIS A 73 14.96 -7.37 -7.35
CA HIS A 73 16.22 -7.36 -8.12
C HIS A 73 16.66 -5.96 -8.55
N ALA A 74 15.74 -4.99 -8.61
CA ALA A 74 16.08 -3.59 -8.89
C ALA A 74 16.70 -2.89 -7.68
N ASP A 75 16.61 -3.44 -6.47
CA ASP A 75 17.25 -2.91 -5.27
C ASP A 75 18.67 -3.47 -5.11
N ASN A 76 19.65 -2.68 -5.56
CA ASN A 76 21.07 -3.05 -5.58
C ASN A 76 21.84 -2.68 -4.29
N ARG A 77 21.14 -2.28 -3.22
CA ARG A 77 21.74 -1.94 -1.91
C ARG A 77 22.13 -3.19 -1.13
N GLU A 78 23.15 -3.88 -1.61
CA GLU A 78 23.63 -5.16 -1.06
C GLU A 78 24.21 -5.04 0.37
N ASP A 79 24.54 -3.83 0.81
CA ASP A 79 25.03 -3.51 2.15
C ASP A 79 23.94 -3.58 3.24
N LEU A 80 22.67 -3.52 2.86
CA LEU A 80 21.53 -3.70 3.78
C LEU A 80 21.10 -5.17 3.83
N PRO A 81 20.70 -5.74 4.98
CA PRO A 81 20.26 -7.13 5.05
C PRO A 81 18.90 -7.35 4.36
N LEU A 82 18.71 -8.55 3.81
CA LEU A 82 17.39 -9.10 3.50
C LEU A 82 16.96 -10.03 4.63
N ASP A 83 15.66 -10.08 4.90
CA ASP A 83 15.10 -11.01 5.88
C ASP A 83 14.65 -12.30 5.20
N GLU A 84 15.09 -13.43 5.74
CA GLU A 84 14.77 -14.74 5.18
C GLU A 84 13.25 -14.98 5.20
N GLY A 85 12.68 -15.32 4.05
CA GLY A 85 11.25 -15.58 3.91
C GLY A 85 10.37 -14.33 3.81
N PHE A 86 10.90 -13.11 3.98
CA PHE A 86 10.13 -11.88 3.82
C PHE A 86 10.16 -11.40 2.35
N SER A 87 9.03 -11.50 1.67
CA SER A 87 8.90 -11.04 0.28
C SER A 87 8.59 -9.54 0.16
N GLY A 88 8.09 -8.92 1.24
CA GLY A 88 7.57 -7.55 1.23
C GLY A 88 6.23 -7.37 0.50
N PHE A 89 5.68 -8.41 -0.14
CA PHE A 89 4.41 -8.36 -0.85
C PHE A 89 3.30 -9.07 -0.08
N GLY A 90 2.11 -8.46 -0.05
CA GLY A 90 0.90 -9.08 0.49
C GLY A 90 -0.34 -8.76 -0.32
N ARG A 91 -1.37 -9.58 -0.16
CA ARG A 91 -2.69 -9.40 -0.78
C ARG A 91 -3.80 -9.83 0.17
N SER A 92 -4.81 -8.97 0.32
CA SER A 92 -6.04 -9.23 1.07
C SER A 92 -7.25 -8.88 0.22
N GLY A 93 -8.23 -9.78 0.16
CA GLY A 93 -9.59 -9.42 -0.26
C GLY A 93 -10.30 -8.65 0.85
N THR A 94 -11.35 -7.92 0.50
CA THR A 94 -12.27 -7.39 1.49
C THR A 94 -13.34 -8.40 1.87
N ASP A 95 -13.79 -8.37 3.12
CA ASP A 95 -14.94 -9.16 3.56
C ASP A 95 -16.29 -8.47 3.28
N ALA A 96 -17.41 -9.06 3.74
CA ALA A 96 -18.74 -8.50 3.54
C ALA A 96 -18.95 -7.10 4.15
N GLY A 97 -18.12 -6.71 5.13
CA GLY A 97 -18.08 -5.37 5.71
C GLY A 97 -17.00 -4.47 5.12
N GLY A 98 -16.42 -4.84 3.97
CA GLY A 98 -15.38 -4.10 3.28
C GLY A 98 -14.02 -4.12 3.97
N ARG A 99 -13.82 -5.00 4.97
CA ARG A 99 -12.60 -5.00 5.79
C ARG A 99 -11.48 -5.78 5.13
N PHE A 100 -10.25 -5.26 5.22
CA PHE A 100 -9.01 -5.95 4.87
C PHE A 100 -8.06 -5.93 6.07
N SER A 101 -7.09 -6.85 6.09
CA SER A 101 -6.05 -6.86 7.12
C SER A 101 -4.73 -7.34 6.55
N PHE A 102 -3.63 -7.00 7.23
CA PHE A 102 -2.30 -7.54 6.98
C PHE A 102 -1.56 -7.74 8.31
N VAL A 103 -0.66 -8.72 8.33
CA VAL A 103 0.35 -8.89 9.39
C VAL A 103 1.71 -8.78 8.73
N THR A 104 2.50 -7.79 9.13
CA THR A 104 3.80 -7.45 8.52
C THR A 104 4.78 -6.98 9.59
N VAL A 105 5.96 -6.52 9.20
CA VAL A 105 6.86 -5.71 10.03
C VAL A 105 6.77 -4.24 9.62
N MET A 106 7.25 -3.33 10.47
CA MET A 106 7.44 -1.93 10.11
C MET A 106 8.61 -1.82 9.11
N PRO A 107 8.43 -1.19 7.94
CA PRO A 107 9.53 -0.98 7.00
C PRO A 107 10.49 0.09 7.51
N GLY A 108 11.77 -0.04 7.19
CA GLY A 108 12.74 1.03 7.38
C GLY A 108 12.58 2.15 6.33
N PRO A 109 13.19 3.32 6.55
CA PRO A 109 13.17 4.42 5.59
C PRO A 109 13.92 4.04 4.30
N VAL A 110 13.51 4.64 3.17
CA VAL A 110 14.05 4.31 1.83
C VAL A 110 14.57 5.58 1.15
N PRO A 111 15.82 5.60 0.64
CA PRO A 111 16.38 6.76 -0.04
C PRO A 111 15.68 7.00 -1.38
N LEU A 112 15.59 8.26 -1.80
CA LEU A 112 15.18 8.60 -3.16
C LEU A 112 16.37 8.56 -4.13
N PRO A 113 16.14 8.24 -5.42
CA PRO A 113 17.19 8.22 -6.43
C PRO A 113 17.92 9.57 -6.61
N ASP A 114 17.22 10.68 -6.43
CA ASP A 114 17.71 12.05 -6.58
C ASP A 114 18.18 12.70 -5.26
N GLY A 115 18.15 11.95 -4.16
CA GLY A 115 18.56 12.38 -2.83
C GLY A 115 17.40 12.63 -1.87
N GLY A 116 17.69 12.60 -0.56
CA GLY A 116 16.66 12.64 0.48
C GLY A 116 16.22 11.24 0.91
N MET A 117 15.38 11.19 1.94
CA MET A 117 14.94 9.97 2.58
C MET A 117 13.41 9.96 2.65
N GLN A 118 12.79 8.89 2.17
CA GLN A 118 11.37 8.64 2.38
C GLN A 118 11.18 8.10 3.78
N ALA A 119 10.15 8.57 4.48
CA ALA A 119 9.74 8.00 5.75
C ALA A 119 9.39 6.51 5.58
N PRO A 120 9.42 5.71 6.66
CA PRO A 120 8.78 4.40 6.67
C PRO A 120 7.41 4.44 6.02
N HIS A 121 7.20 3.64 4.97
CA HIS A 121 5.93 3.59 4.27
C HIS A 121 5.68 2.24 3.61
N ILE A 122 4.41 1.93 3.39
CA ILE A 122 3.96 0.76 2.62
C ILE A 122 3.23 1.25 1.37
N MET A 123 3.61 0.75 0.20
CA MET A 123 2.87 1.00 -1.04
C MET A 123 1.60 0.16 -1.05
N VAL A 124 0.46 0.77 -1.40
CA VAL A 124 -0.83 0.09 -1.43
C VAL A 124 -1.46 0.22 -2.82
N SER A 125 -1.95 -0.89 -3.36
CA SER A 125 -2.78 -0.91 -4.57
C SER A 125 -4.19 -1.39 -4.23
N VAL A 126 -5.20 -0.71 -4.74
CA VAL A 126 -6.59 -1.12 -4.58
C VAL A 126 -7.22 -1.41 -5.93
N PHE A 127 -7.81 -2.60 -6.03
CA PHE A 127 -8.60 -3.05 -7.15
C PHE A 127 -10.01 -3.28 -6.66
N ALA A 128 -11.01 -2.91 -7.46
CA ALA A 128 -12.40 -3.17 -7.16
C ALA A 128 -13.21 -3.12 -8.47
N ARG A 129 -14.43 -3.64 -8.43
CA ARG A 129 -15.39 -3.41 -9.50
C ARG A 129 -15.60 -1.90 -9.71
N GLY A 130 -15.59 -1.46 -10.96
CA GLY A 130 -15.75 -0.05 -11.31
C GLY A 130 -14.44 0.76 -11.35
N LEU A 131 -13.36 0.27 -10.73
CA LEU A 131 -12.03 0.82 -10.92
C LEU A 131 -11.43 0.30 -12.23
N LEU A 132 -11.36 1.16 -13.25
CA LEU A 132 -10.79 0.83 -14.57
C LEU A 132 -9.26 0.69 -14.54
N LYS A 133 -8.63 1.39 -13.60
CA LYS A 133 -7.22 1.26 -13.22
C LYS A 133 -7.19 1.05 -11.72
N ARG A 134 -6.23 0.26 -11.22
CA ARG A 134 -5.93 0.24 -9.79
C ARG A 134 -5.62 1.67 -9.33
N VAL A 135 -6.07 2.02 -8.14
CA VAL A 135 -5.61 3.25 -7.48
C VAL A 135 -4.45 2.90 -6.57
N VAL A 136 -3.48 3.80 -6.46
CA VAL A 136 -2.25 3.58 -5.69
C VAL A 136 -2.17 4.60 -4.59
N THR A 137 -1.89 4.18 -3.37
CA THR A 137 -1.71 5.05 -2.21
C THR A 137 -0.52 4.55 -1.37
N ARG A 138 -0.28 5.19 -0.23
CA ARG A 138 0.75 4.82 0.73
C ARG A 138 0.18 4.82 2.14
N ILE A 139 0.69 3.93 2.98
CA ILE A 139 0.49 3.98 4.42
C ILE A 139 1.77 4.54 5.04
N TYR A 140 1.63 5.61 5.82
CA TYR A 140 2.64 6.16 6.71
C TYR A 140 2.24 5.91 8.16
N PHE A 141 3.20 6.04 9.07
CA PHE A 141 3.05 5.57 10.44
C PHE A 141 2.95 6.73 11.44
N PRO A 142 2.07 6.66 12.44
CA PRO A 142 1.77 7.77 13.33
C PRO A 142 2.91 8.12 14.30
N ASP A 143 3.82 7.18 14.57
CA ASP A 143 5.00 7.35 15.43
C ASP A 143 6.23 7.93 14.71
N GLU A 144 6.13 8.10 13.38
CA GLU A 144 7.20 8.61 12.52
C GLU A 144 7.04 10.12 12.20
N GLU A 145 6.56 10.93 13.14
CA GLU A 145 6.19 12.35 12.89
C GLU A 145 7.30 13.17 12.23
N GLU A 146 8.55 13.07 12.71
CA GLU A 146 9.69 13.81 12.15
C GLU A 146 10.05 13.33 10.74
N ALA A 147 10.07 12.01 10.52
CA ALA A 147 10.33 11.44 9.21
C ALA A 147 9.21 11.78 8.21
N ASN A 148 7.94 11.67 8.64
CA ASN A 148 6.76 12.04 7.85
C ASN A 148 6.79 13.52 7.44
N ALA A 149 7.21 14.41 8.33
CA ALA A 149 7.34 15.83 8.04
C ALA A 149 8.45 16.14 7.03
N ALA A 150 9.49 15.30 6.96
CA ALA A 150 10.61 15.42 6.03
C ALA A 150 10.42 14.62 4.72
N ASP A 151 9.44 13.72 4.65
CA ASP A 151 9.19 12.85 3.52
C ASP A 151 8.84 13.67 2.26
N PRO A 152 9.60 13.53 1.16
CA PRO A 152 9.38 14.35 -0.03
C PRO A 152 8.04 14.08 -0.74
N VAL A 153 7.48 12.87 -0.64
CA VAL A 153 6.18 12.53 -1.24
C VAL A 153 5.04 13.14 -0.43
N LEU A 154 5.04 12.99 0.90
CA LEU A 154 4.06 13.67 1.76
C LEU A 154 4.15 15.19 1.61
N SER A 155 5.37 15.74 1.57
CA SER A 155 5.61 17.18 1.40
C SER A 155 5.10 17.72 0.07
N SER A 156 5.01 16.88 -0.97
CA SER A 156 4.47 17.27 -2.28
C SER A 156 2.95 17.49 -2.28
N ILE A 157 2.23 16.98 -1.27
CA ILE A 157 0.79 17.13 -1.13
C ILE A 157 0.50 18.41 -0.33
N GLU A 158 0.34 19.55 -1.01
CA GLU A 158 0.20 20.86 -0.35
C GLU A 158 -0.96 20.94 0.65
N ASP A 159 -2.11 20.34 0.33
CA ASP A 159 -3.29 20.34 1.20
C ASP A 159 -3.08 19.34 2.37
N PRO A 160 -3.15 19.80 3.63
CA PRO A 160 -3.02 18.92 4.79
C PRO A 160 -4.08 17.81 4.84
N LYS A 161 -5.31 18.08 4.38
CA LYS A 161 -6.42 17.13 4.50
C LYS A 161 -6.15 15.79 3.79
N PRO A 162 -5.84 15.74 2.48
CA PRO A 162 -5.46 14.50 1.81
C PRO A 162 -4.15 13.93 2.34
N ARG A 163 -3.22 14.75 2.81
CA ARG A 163 -1.96 14.28 3.40
C ARG A 163 -2.19 13.45 4.67
N GLU A 164 -3.09 13.90 5.55
CA GLU A 164 -3.47 13.20 6.78
C GLU A 164 -4.15 11.84 6.50
N THR A 165 -4.83 11.68 5.36
CA THR A 165 -5.44 10.39 4.98
C THR A 165 -4.43 9.28 4.73
N LEU A 166 -3.15 9.61 4.56
CA LEU A 166 -2.08 8.66 4.32
C LEU A 166 -1.46 8.11 5.61
N ILE A 167 -1.77 8.71 6.77
CA ILE A 167 -1.18 8.34 8.06
C ILE A 167 -2.13 7.37 8.77
N ALA A 168 -1.66 6.16 9.07
CA ALA A 168 -2.42 5.20 9.86
C ALA A 168 -2.63 5.70 11.29
N ARG A 169 -3.66 5.19 11.96
CA ARG A 169 -4.00 5.53 13.34
C ARG A 169 -3.80 4.34 14.25
N VAL A 170 -3.29 4.55 15.45
CA VAL A 170 -3.25 3.48 16.46
C VAL A 170 -4.66 3.16 16.94
N GLU A 171 -5.07 1.90 16.83
CA GLU A 171 -6.35 1.40 17.31
C GLU A 171 -6.14 0.06 18.03
N GLY A 172 -6.10 0.11 19.37
CA GLY A 172 -5.78 -1.07 20.16
C GLY A 172 -4.34 -1.53 19.94
N ASP A 173 -4.18 -2.76 19.48
CA ASP A 173 -2.91 -3.41 19.11
C ASP A 173 -2.63 -3.39 17.60
N ALA A 174 -3.46 -2.69 16.82
CA ALA A 174 -3.34 -2.59 15.36
C ALA A 174 -3.21 -1.13 14.88
N LEU A 175 -2.78 -1.00 13.64
CA LEU A 175 -2.80 0.25 12.88
C LEU A 175 -4.03 0.27 11.96
N ARG A 176 -4.91 1.24 12.17
CA ARG A 176 -6.10 1.48 11.35
C ARG A 176 -5.76 2.35 10.15
N PHE A 177 -6.07 1.87 8.94
CA PHE A 177 -5.95 2.61 7.69
C PHE A 177 -7.19 2.44 6.81
N ASP A 178 -8.08 3.42 6.84
CA ASP A 178 -9.31 3.41 6.03
C ASP A 178 -9.06 4.00 4.65
N ILE A 179 -9.64 3.35 3.62
CA ILE A 179 -9.48 3.77 2.23
C ILE A 179 -10.83 4.27 1.72
N HIS A 180 -10.94 5.56 1.49
CA HIS A 180 -12.12 6.18 0.87
C HIS A 180 -11.83 6.45 -0.61
N LEU A 181 -12.50 5.72 -1.50
CA LEU A 181 -12.26 5.83 -2.95
C LEU A 181 -12.72 7.20 -3.51
N GLN A 182 -13.71 7.82 -2.88
CA GLN A 182 -14.27 9.11 -3.28
C GLN A 182 -14.99 9.76 -2.09
N GLY A 183 -15.18 11.09 -2.14
CA GLY A 183 -16.02 11.83 -1.20
C GLY A 183 -15.23 12.82 -0.36
N GLU A 184 -15.84 13.31 0.73
CA GLU A 184 -15.22 14.33 1.59
C GLU A 184 -13.92 13.86 2.25
N ASN A 185 -13.82 12.55 2.54
CA ASN A 185 -12.68 11.91 3.19
C ASN A 185 -11.79 11.14 2.21
N GLN A 186 -11.87 11.45 0.91
CA GLN A 186 -11.14 10.72 -0.13
C GLN A 186 -9.65 10.58 0.23
N THR A 187 -9.17 9.33 0.21
CA THR A 187 -7.75 9.03 0.42
C THR A 187 -6.93 9.59 -0.74
N ALA A 188 -5.75 10.13 -0.45
CA ALA A 188 -4.85 10.57 -1.50
C ALA A 188 -4.36 9.38 -2.34
N PHE A 189 -4.41 9.52 -3.68
CA PHE A 189 -3.93 8.52 -4.62
C PHE A 189 -2.89 9.12 -5.57
N PHE A 190 -1.93 8.30 -6.01
CA PHE A 190 -0.81 8.68 -6.85
C PHE A 190 -0.96 8.11 -8.27
N GLU A 191 -0.52 8.89 -9.25
CA GLU A 191 -0.25 8.39 -10.60
C GLU A 191 1.21 7.88 -10.64
N LEU A 192 1.40 6.61 -10.99
CA LEU A 192 2.70 5.96 -11.17
C LEU A 192 2.86 5.43 -12.59
#